data_AF-A0A0D3LS91-F1
#
_entry.id   AF-A0A0D3LS91-F1
#
_cell.length_a   1.000
_cell.length_b   1.000
_cell.length_c   1.000
_cell.angle_alpha   90.00
_cell.angle_beta   90.00
_cell.angle_gamma   90.00
#
_symmetry.space_group_name_H-M   'P 1'
#
loop_
_entity.id
_entity.type
_entity.pdbx_description
1 polymer ?
#
loop_
_entity_poly.entity_id
_entity_poly.type
_entity_poly.pdbx_seq_one_letter_code
_entity_poly.pdbx_strand_id
1 'polypeptide(L)' 'PIATGHEREEIEAELEGQKRFDMDAPCGPFGTKEAPAVIQSYYNKRIVGCPGGEGEDEHDVVWFWLE' A
#
# COMPACT_ATOMS: atom_id res chain seq x y z
N PRO A 1 14.05 21.10 14.88
CA PRO A 1 14.64 19.80 15.27
C PRO A 1 16.05 19.65 14.68
N ILE A 2 16.98 18.98 15.36
CA ILE A 2 18.31 18.60 14.80
C ILE A 2 18.21 17.14 14.28
N ALA A 3 17.08 16.82 13.63
CA ALA A 3 16.83 15.48 13.08
C ALA A 3 17.72 15.27 11.85
N THR A 4 18.17 14.04 11.63
CA THR A 4 19.01 13.66 10.47
C THR A 4 18.58 12.28 9.94
N GLY A 5 19.05 11.91 8.74
CA GLY A 5 18.70 10.62 8.13
C GLY A 5 17.19 10.48 7.88
N HIS A 6 16.65 9.27 8.05
CA HIS A 6 15.24 8.97 7.80
C HIS A 6 14.29 9.81 8.67
N GLU A 7 14.66 10.12 9.91
CA GLU A 7 13.85 10.97 10.79
C GLU A 7 13.65 12.36 10.19
N ARG A 8 14.71 12.93 9.59
CA ARG A 8 14.59 14.22 8.89
C ARG A 8 13.73 14.12 7.64
N GLU A 9 13.94 13.07 6.84
CA GLU A 9 13.19 12.85 5.59
C GLU A 9 11.68 12.70 5.84
N GLU A 10 11.31 12.03 6.94
CA GLU A 10 9.92 11.86 7.34
C GLU A 10 9.30 13.20 7.77
N ILE A 11 9.99 13.96 8.63
CA ILE A 11 9.53 15.30 9.06
C ILE A 11 9.39 16.26 7.87
N GLU A 12 10.35 16.28 6.94
CA GLU A 12 10.30 17.13 5.75
C GLU A 12 9.10 16.78 4.86
N ALA A 13 8.81 15.50 4.64
CA ALA A 13 7.64 15.07 3.87
C ALA A 13 6.32 15.45 4.57
N GLU A 14 6.23 15.26 5.89
CA GLU A 14 5.05 15.64 6.67
C GLU A 14 4.75 17.14 6.59
N LEU A 15 5.79 17.98 6.60
CA LEU A 15 5.65 19.44 6.42
C LEU A 15 5.12 19.80 5.03
N GLU A 16 5.43 19.00 4.01
CA GLU A 16 4.88 19.11 2.65
C GLU A 16 3.51 18.43 2.49
N GLY A 17 2.97 17.81 3.55
CA GLY A 17 1.71 17.07 3.52
C GLY A 17 1.79 15.74 2.75
N GLN A 18 2.99 15.18 2.60
CA GLN A 18 3.25 13.92 1.92
C GLN A 18 3.72 12.85 2.92
N LYS A 19 3.56 11.58 2.58
CA LYS A 19 4.13 10.47 3.34
C LYS A 19 5.43 10.00 2.68
N ARG A 20 6.56 10.14 3.36
CA ARG A 20 7.88 9.71 2.85
C ARG A 20 7.93 8.22 2.55
N PHE A 21 7.31 7.42 3.42
CA PHE A 21 7.17 5.99 3.30
C PHE A 21 5.68 5.66 3.19
N ASP A 22 5.23 5.35 1.99
CA ASP A 22 3.85 4.92 1.72
C ASP A 22 3.67 3.46 2.17
N MET A 23 3.60 3.26 3.49
CA MET A 23 3.49 1.94 4.14
C MET A 23 2.04 1.48 4.32
N ASP A 24 1.07 2.31 3.96
CA ASP A 24 -0.33 1.95 4.14
C ASP A 24 -0.73 0.85 3.16
N ALA A 25 -1.69 0.03 3.60
CA ALA A 25 -2.32 -0.93 2.70
C ALA A 25 -3.12 -0.17 1.62
N PRO A 26 -3.07 -0.61 0.35
CA PRO A 26 -3.91 -0.03 -0.68
C PRO A 26 -5.38 -0.28 -0.32
N CYS A 27 -6.15 0.79 -0.22
CA CYS A 27 -7.59 0.75 0.05
C CYS A 27 -8.36 1.18 -1.20
N GLY A 28 -9.38 0.42 -1.57
CA GLY A 28 -10.20 0.68 -2.74
C GLY A 28 -11.23 -0.44 -2.97
N PRO A 29 -12.02 -0.36 -4.04
CA PRO A 29 -12.90 -1.46 -4.41
C PRO A 29 -12.07 -2.72 -4.69
N PHE A 30 -12.65 -3.90 -4.41
CA PHE A 30 -12.00 -5.20 -4.64
C PHE A 30 -11.47 -5.37 -6.09
N GLY A 31 -12.15 -4.72 -7.03
CA GLY A 31 -11.78 -4.68 -8.45
C GLY A 31 -12.53 -5.72 -9.28
N THR A 32 -12.64 -5.45 -10.57
CA THR A 32 -13.18 -6.35 -11.58
C THR A 32 -12.17 -6.53 -12.71
N LYS A 33 -12.50 -7.35 -13.70
CA LYS A 33 -11.66 -7.51 -14.89
C LYS A 33 -11.56 -6.20 -15.70
N GLU A 34 -12.63 -5.43 -15.75
CA GLU A 34 -12.71 -4.15 -16.46
C GLU A 34 -12.12 -2.99 -15.64
N ALA A 35 -12.19 -3.08 -14.31
CA ALA A 35 -11.69 -2.07 -13.37
C ALA A 35 -10.92 -2.74 -12.22
N PRO A 36 -9.66 -3.16 -12.43
CA PRO A 36 -8.90 -3.93 -11.45
C PRO A 36 -8.46 -3.08 -10.25
N ALA A 37 -8.21 -3.74 -9.12
CA ALA A 37 -7.50 -3.13 -8.00
C ALA A 37 -6.03 -2.90 -8.38
N VAL A 38 -5.59 -1.64 -8.36
CA VAL A 38 -4.24 -1.25 -8.78
C VAL A 38 -3.30 -1.24 -7.57
N ILE A 39 -2.25 -2.05 -7.62
CA ILE A 39 -1.22 -2.14 -6.57
C ILE A 39 0.05 -1.48 -7.08
N GLN A 40 0.45 -0.38 -6.45
CA GLN A 40 1.69 0.32 -6.80
C GLN A 40 2.91 -0.45 -6.29
N SER A 41 4.01 -0.42 -7.03
CA SER A 41 5.27 -1.06 -6.64
C SER A 41 6.46 -0.28 -7.17
N TYR A 42 7.50 -0.13 -6.35
CA TYR A 42 8.79 0.43 -6.79
C TYR A 42 9.61 -0.56 -7.63
N TYR A 43 9.32 -1.86 -7.51
CA TYR A 43 10.00 -2.94 -8.23
C TYR A 43 9.03 -3.66 -9.16
N ASN A 44 9.56 -4.55 -10.00
CA ASN A 44 8.79 -5.36 -10.93
C ASN A 44 7.90 -6.44 -10.27
N LYS A 45 7.90 -6.55 -8.93
CA LYS A 45 6.98 -7.41 -8.18
C LYS A 45 6.78 -6.90 -6.75
N ARG A 46 5.64 -7.22 -6.14
CA ARG A 46 5.29 -6.88 -4.74
C ARG A 46 4.59 -8.05 -4.05
N ILE A 47 4.84 -8.23 -2.76
CA ILE A 47 4.04 -9.14 -1.93
C ILE A 47 2.69 -8.48 -1.65
N VAL A 48 1.60 -9.18 -1.96
CA VAL A 48 0.23 -8.70 -1.76
C VAL A 48 -0.50 -9.65 -0.81
N GLY A 49 -1.20 -9.08 0.17
CA GLY A 49 -2.12 -9.77 1.04
C GLY A 49 -3.54 -9.33 0.70
N CYS A 50 -4.43 -10.29 0.40
CA CYS A 50 -5.83 -10.02 0.08
C CYS A 50 -6.74 -10.69 1.11
N PRO A 51 -7.54 -9.93 1.88
CA PRO A 51 -8.52 -10.48 2.83
C PRO A 51 -9.88 -10.83 2.19
N GLY A 52 -10.07 -10.61 0.89
CA GLY A 52 -11.35 -10.83 0.21
C GLY A 52 -12.18 -9.58 0.00
N GLY A 53 -13.43 -9.76 -0.43
CA GLY A 53 -14.42 -8.69 -0.57
C GLY A 53 -15.02 -8.30 0.78
N GLU A 54 -15.98 -7.37 0.81
CA GLU A 54 -16.70 -7.03 2.05
C GLU A 54 -17.79 -8.08 2.36
N GLY A 55 -18.01 -8.38 3.64
CA GLY A 55 -19.14 -9.21 4.07
C GLY A 55 -18.93 -10.71 3.86
N GLU A 56 -19.83 -11.36 3.11
CA GLU A 56 -19.76 -12.82 2.89
C GLU A 56 -18.60 -13.27 2.00
N ASP A 57 -17.98 -12.34 1.26
CA ASP A 57 -16.82 -12.58 0.40
C ASP A 57 -15.47 -12.37 1.14
N GLU A 58 -15.50 -12.08 2.44
CA GLU A 58 -14.31 -12.05 3.30
C GLU A 58 -13.74 -13.46 3.49
N HIS A 59 -12.42 -13.57 3.47
CA HIS A 59 -11.71 -14.83 3.67
C HIS A 59 -10.38 -14.62 4.42
N ASP A 60 -9.77 -15.73 4.86
CA ASP A 60 -8.42 -15.66 5.45
C ASP A 60 -7.43 -15.02 4.46
N VAL A 61 -6.48 -14.24 4.98
CA VAL A 61 -5.57 -13.47 4.14
C VAL A 61 -4.75 -14.40 3.26
N VAL A 62 -4.92 -14.25 1.94
CA VAL A 62 -4.12 -14.94 0.94
C VAL A 62 -2.93 -14.05 0.59
N TRP A 63 -1.73 -14.62 0.72
CA TRP A 63 -0.47 -13.95 0.39
C TRP A 63 0.11 -14.50 -0.90
N PHE A 64 0.49 -13.60 -1.81
CA PHE A 64 1.10 -13.99 -3.08
C PHE A 64 2.08 -12.94 -3.59
N TRP A 65 2.96 -13.37 -4.50
CA TRP A 65 3.77 -12.46 -5.31
C TRP A 65 2.93 -11.96 -6.49
N LEU A 66 2.76 -10.65 -6.60
CA LEU A 66 2.22 -10.01 -7.79
C LEU A 66 3.38 -9.56 -8.67
N GLU A 67 3.41 -10.02 -9.92
CA GLU A 67 4.41 -9.74 -10.96
C GLU A 67 3.83 -8.84 -12.06
#